data_AF-A0A9D0A9C0-F1
#
_entry.id   AF-A0A9D0A9C0-F1
#
_cell.length_a   1.000
_cell.length_b   1.000
_cell.length_c   1.000
_cell.angle_alpha   90.00
_cell.angle_beta   90.00
_cell.angle_gamma   90.00
#
_symmetry.space_group_name_H-M   'P 1'
#
loop_
_entity.id
_entity.type
_entity.pdbx_description
1 polymer ?
#
loop_
_entity_poly.entity_id
_entity_poly.type
_entity_poly.pdbx_seq_one_letter_code
_entity_poly.pdbx_strand_id
1 'polypeptide(L)'
;MEQRQFQRFPLRCRLKVQGKNQSGHSFVETTELINISGGGALFSTRMRDHYVQGQTIKTNILLPGTPDIQGSMTTSAKVISINNRIDSSDDKPNGCIQVAVRFLEPFKLLRRNEPATVDGKQRAVSR
;
A
#
# COMPACT_ATOMS: atom_id res chain seq x y z
N MET A 1 7.65 -23.48 17.89
CA MET A 1 8.25 -22.61 16.86
C MET A 1 7.24 -22.45 15.76
N GLU A 2 6.71 -21.26 15.56
CA GLU A 2 5.73 -20.99 14.50
C GLU A 2 6.45 -21.00 13.16
N GLN A 3 6.33 -22.10 12.40
CA GLN A 3 6.90 -22.21 11.06
C GLN A 3 6.07 -21.33 10.12
N ARG A 4 6.75 -20.43 9.41
CA ARG A 4 6.10 -19.57 8.43
C ARG A 4 5.58 -20.43 7.28
N GLN A 5 4.28 -20.32 6.99
CA GLN A 5 3.64 -21.05 5.89
C GLN A 5 4.09 -20.56 4.50
N PHE A 6 4.59 -19.32 4.39
CA PHE A 6 4.99 -18.71 3.12
C PHE A 6 6.38 -18.07 3.19
N GLN A 7 7.18 -18.28 2.15
CA GLN A 7 8.42 -17.56 1.92
C GLN A 7 8.13 -16.07 1.67
N ARG A 8 8.99 -15.19 2.21
CA ARG A 8 8.94 -13.74 1.96
C ARG A 8 9.96 -13.38 0.88
N PHE A 9 9.51 -12.58 -0.07
CA PHE A 9 10.33 -12.03 -1.14
C PHE A 9 10.54 -10.53 -0.87
N PRO A 10 11.79 -10.04 -0.86
CA PRO A 10 12.05 -8.61 -0.83
C PRO A 10 11.49 -7.99 -2.10
N LEU A 11 10.65 -6.97 -1.96
CA LEU A 11 10.05 -6.26 -3.09
C LEU A 11 9.91 -4.80 -2.72
N ARG A 12 10.82 -3.97 -3.25
CA ARG A 12 10.81 -2.52 -3.06
C ARG A 12 10.03 -1.87 -4.18
N CYS A 13 8.75 -1.64 -3.94
CA CYS A 13 7.88 -0.93 -4.87
C CYS A 13 6.94 0.01 -4.10
N ARG A 14 6.30 0.91 -4.82
CA ARG A 14 5.32 1.81 -4.22
C ARG A 14 4.06 1.04 -3.85
N LEU A 15 3.55 1.30 -2.66
CA LEU A 15 2.30 0.78 -2.14
C LEU A 15 1.39 1.96 -1.84
N LYS A 16 0.19 1.97 -2.43
CA LYS A 16 -0.89 2.87 -2.00
C LYS A 16 -1.75 2.17 -0.96
N VAL A 17 -1.97 2.83 0.16
CA VAL A 17 -2.81 2.35 1.26
C VAL A 17 -4.03 3.27 1.39
N GLN A 18 -5.20 2.68 1.63
CA GLN A 18 -6.41 3.41 1.98
C GLN A 18 -7.05 2.74 3.19
N GLY A 19 -7.54 3.53 4.15
CA GLY A 19 -8.13 2.99 5.37
C GLY A 19 -8.89 4.04 6.16
N LYS A 20 -9.36 3.66 7.35
CA LYS A 20 -9.92 4.58 8.35
C LYS A 20 -9.07 4.53 9.62
N ASN A 21 -8.65 5.66 10.16
CA ASN A 21 -7.89 5.73 11.41
C ASN A 21 -8.78 5.45 12.65
N GLN A 22 -8.22 5.56 13.86
CA GLN A 22 -8.95 5.34 15.11
C GLN A 22 -10.17 6.27 15.27
N SER A 23 -10.07 7.50 14.80
CA SER A 23 -11.16 8.48 14.83
C SER A 23 -12.21 8.24 13.74
N GLY A 24 -12.06 7.19 12.92
CA GLY A 24 -12.95 6.87 11.81
C GLY A 24 -12.72 7.69 10.53
N HIS A 25 -11.74 8.61 10.53
CA HIS A 25 -11.40 9.41 9.37
C HIS A 25 -10.69 8.59 8.31
N SER A 26 -11.14 8.72 7.07
CA SER A 26 -10.51 8.07 5.93
C SER A 26 -9.14 8.70 5.65
N PHE A 27 -8.16 7.87 5.29
CA PHE A 27 -6.86 8.34 4.84
C PHE A 27 -6.39 7.59 3.60
N VAL A 28 -5.48 8.22 2.88
CA VAL A 28 -4.79 7.65 1.72
C VAL A 28 -3.32 7.99 1.84
N GLU A 29 -2.47 6.97 1.71
CA GLU A 29 -1.01 7.14 1.75
C GLU A 29 -0.37 6.43 0.55
N THR A 30 0.75 6.96 0.07
CA THR A 30 1.68 6.21 -0.78
C THR A 30 2.98 6.03 -0.03
N THR A 31 3.42 4.78 0.09
CA THR A 31 4.60 4.41 0.86
C THR A 31 5.40 3.28 0.20
N GLU A 32 6.47 2.83 0.84
CA GLU A 32 7.37 1.78 0.35
C GLU A 32 7.01 0.41 0.94
N LEU A 33 6.77 -0.55 0.04
CA LEU A 33 6.72 -1.97 0.38
C LEU A 33 8.15 -2.47 0.65
N ILE A 34 8.34 -3.23 1.73
CA ILE A 34 9.64 -3.80 2.11
C ILE A 34 9.74 -5.24 1.61
N ASN A 35 8.72 -6.06 1.91
CA ASN A 35 8.63 -7.44 1.47
C ASN A 35 7.18 -7.92 1.37
N ILE A 36 6.99 -9.01 0.64
CA ILE A 36 5.69 -9.65 0.40
C ILE A 36 5.81 -11.18 0.45
N SER A 37 4.72 -11.85 0.78
CA SER A 37 4.52 -13.30 0.71
C SER A 37 3.11 -13.60 0.21
N GLY A 38 2.79 -14.87 -0.03
CA GLY A 38 1.41 -15.25 -0.38
C GLY A 38 0.36 -14.87 0.68
N GLY A 39 0.75 -14.78 1.95
CA GLY A 39 -0.17 -14.49 3.06
C GLY A 39 -0.17 -13.05 3.57
N GLY A 40 0.79 -12.22 3.17
CA GLY A 40 0.90 -10.87 3.75
C GLY A 40 2.09 -10.07 3.26
N ALA A 41 2.20 -8.84 3.76
CA ALA A 41 3.22 -7.86 3.38
C ALA A 41 3.74 -7.07 4.59
N LEU A 42 4.92 -6.47 4.41
CA LEU A 42 5.52 -5.50 5.32
C LEU A 42 5.81 -4.23 4.55
N PHE A 43 5.41 -3.07 5.07
CA PHE A 43 5.72 -1.77 4.50
C PHE A 43 6.17 -0.78 5.59
N SER A 44 6.89 0.26 5.18
CA SER A 44 7.30 1.35 6.08
C SER A 44 6.30 2.50 5.99
N THR A 45 6.12 3.34 7.01
CA THR A 45 5.29 4.55 6.93
C THR A 45 5.70 5.56 8.00
N ARG A 46 5.45 6.85 7.74
CA ARG A 46 5.59 7.93 8.74
C ARG A 46 4.25 8.30 9.39
N MET A 47 3.13 7.73 8.94
CA MET A 47 1.79 8.06 9.41
C MET A 47 1.35 7.17 10.58
N ARG A 48 2.16 7.09 11.65
CA ARG A 48 1.94 6.16 12.79
C ARG A 48 0.50 6.15 13.30
N ASP A 49 -0.08 7.32 13.53
CA ASP A 49 -1.40 7.48 14.16
C ASP A 49 -2.57 7.01 13.28
N HIS A 50 -2.30 6.62 12.03
CA HIS A 50 -3.31 6.13 11.09
C HIS A 50 -3.47 4.60 11.13
N TYR A 51 -2.54 3.91 11.80
CA TYR A 51 -2.48 2.46 11.82
C TYR A 51 -2.74 1.90 13.21
N VAL A 52 -3.56 0.85 13.28
CA VAL A 52 -3.85 0.11 14.52
C VAL A 52 -3.88 -1.37 14.24
N GLN A 53 -3.40 -2.17 15.17
CA GLN A 53 -3.56 -3.62 15.09
C GLN A 53 -5.04 -4.00 14.97
N GLY A 54 -5.34 -4.91 14.05
CA GLY A 54 -6.68 -5.38 13.76
C GLY A 54 -7.46 -4.55 12.73
N GLN A 55 -6.97 -3.37 12.35
CA GLN A 55 -7.58 -2.51 11.34
C GLN A 55 -7.56 -3.17 9.96
N THR A 56 -8.66 -3.05 9.21
CA THR A 56 -8.71 -3.42 7.80
C THR A 56 -8.34 -2.22 6.93
N ILE A 57 -7.43 -2.43 5.99
CA ILE A 57 -6.98 -1.46 5.00
C ILE A 57 -7.09 -2.04 3.59
N LYS A 58 -7.22 -1.18 2.60
CA LYS A 58 -7.07 -1.54 1.19
C LYS A 58 -5.65 -1.25 0.75
N THR A 59 -5.01 -2.25 0.16
CA THR A 59 -3.64 -2.17 -0.36
C THR A 59 -3.67 -2.20 -1.89
N ASN A 60 -2.87 -1.35 -2.52
CA ASN A 60 -2.67 -1.33 -3.96
C ASN A 60 -1.16 -1.24 -4.23
N ILE A 61 -0.59 -2.39 -4.58
CA ILE A 61 0.83 -2.56 -4.90
C ILE A 61 1.03 -2.11 -6.35
N LEU A 62 1.80 -1.05 -6.53
CA LEU A 62 2.16 -0.55 -7.85
C LEU A 62 3.31 -1.40 -8.39
N LEU A 63 3.01 -2.21 -9.39
CA LEU A 63 4.01 -3.08 -10.00
C LEU A 63 5.01 -2.21 -10.79
N PRO A 64 6.33 -2.44 -10.63
CA PRO A 64 7.30 -1.84 -11.53
C PRO A 64 7.01 -2.37 -12.94
N GLY A 65 6.60 -1.48 -13.82
CA GLY A 65 6.23 -1.79 -15.21
C GLY A 65 7.10 -1.02 -16.20
N THR A 66 6.95 -1.35 -17.48
CA THR A 66 7.38 -0.49 -18.57
C THR A 66 6.37 0.66 -18.75
N PRO A 67 6.72 1.76 -19.43
CA PRO A 67 5.78 2.84 -19.73
C PRO A 67 4.46 2.36 -20.36
N ASP A 68 4.51 1.27 -21.12
CA ASP A 68 3.39 0.72 -21.89
C ASP A 68 2.44 -0.20 -21.07
N ILE A 69 2.90 -0.67 -19.90
CA ILE A 69 2.14 -1.58 -19.02
C ILE A 69 2.30 -1.12 -17.58
N GLN A 70 1.43 -0.22 -17.15
CA GLN A 70 1.29 0.13 -15.75
C GLN A 70 0.33 -0.85 -15.08
N GLY A 71 0.86 -1.79 -14.29
CA GLY A 71 0.09 -2.79 -13.55
C GLY A 71 -0.04 -2.42 -12.06
N SER A 72 -1.10 -2.92 -11.43
CA SER A 72 -1.21 -2.90 -9.98
C SER A 72 -1.92 -4.12 -9.42
N MET A 73 -1.57 -4.52 -8.21
CA MET A 73 -2.25 -5.60 -7.48
C MET A 73 -2.98 -5.02 -6.28
N THR A 74 -4.28 -5.25 -6.21
CA THR A 74 -5.13 -4.73 -5.11
C THR A 74 -5.68 -5.86 -4.26
N THR A 75 -5.66 -5.69 -2.94
CA THR A 75 -6.33 -6.59 -1.99
C THR A 75 -6.67 -5.87 -0.68
N SER A 76 -7.65 -6.39 0.04
CA SER A 76 -7.93 -6.03 1.43
C SER A 76 -6.94 -6.74 2.36
N ALA A 77 -6.44 -6.03 3.38
CA ALA A 77 -5.49 -6.58 4.33
C ALA A 77 -5.84 -6.14 5.76
N LYS A 78 -5.52 -6.99 6.75
CA LYS A 78 -5.66 -6.67 8.17
C LYS A 78 -4.28 -6.40 8.78
N VAL A 79 -4.14 -5.30 9.50
CA VAL A 79 -2.93 -4.97 10.25
C VAL A 79 -2.74 -5.99 11.37
N ILE A 80 -1.60 -6.68 11.38
CA ILE A 80 -1.29 -7.72 12.37
C ILE A 80 -0.24 -7.26 13.39
N SER A 81 0.66 -6.35 13.01
CA SER A 81 1.64 -5.77 13.93
C SER A 81 2.15 -4.43 13.43
N ILE A 82 2.56 -3.57 14.37
CA ILE A 82 3.19 -2.28 14.11
C ILE A 82 4.49 -2.25 14.92
N ASN A 83 5.62 -2.08 14.24
CA ASN A 83 6.94 -2.07 14.86
C ASN A 83 7.60 -0.71 14.65
N ASN A 84 8.21 -0.16 15.70
CA ASN A 84 9.05 1.02 15.56
C ASN A 84 10.34 0.61 14.86
N ARG A 85 10.75 1.39 13.86
CA ARG A 85 12.09 1.25 13.30
C ARG A 85 13.05 1.90 14.29
N ILE A 86 13.85 1.10 14.97
CA ILE A 86 14.96 1.58 15.78
C ILE A 86 16.10 1.87 14.80
N ASP A 87 16.12 3.07 14.22
CA ASP A 87 17.32 3.53 13.54
C ASP A 87 18.28 4.03 14.63
N SER A 88 19.46 3.41 14.73
CA SER A 88 20.48 3.65 15.77
C SER A 88 21.12 5.03 15.72
N SER A 89 20.54 5.96 14.97
CA SER A 89 21.04 7.31 14.75
C SER A 89 19.85 8.26 14.69
N ASP A 90 19.82 9.15 15.69
CA ASP A 90 19.14 10.44 15.71
C ASP A 90 17.69 10.48 16.27
N ASP A 91 17.58 11.21 17.39
CA ASP A 91 16.39 11.65 18.14
C ASP A 91 15.41 12.46 17.26
N LYS A 92 14.76 11.82 16.29
CA LYS A 92 13.63 12.44 15.57
C LYS A 92 12.30 11.90 16.11
N PRO A 93 11.44 12.75 16.70
CA PRO A 93 10.16 12.33 17.27
C PRO A 93 9.16 11.76 16.24
N ASN A 94 9.46 11.89 14.94
CA ASN A 94 8.65 11.37 13.83
C ASN A 94 9.32 10.17 13.14
N GLY A 95 9.77 9.20 13.93
CA GLY A 95 10.40 7.97 13.44
C GLY A 95 9.49 7.16 12.51
N CYS A 96 10.10 6.56 11.48
CA CYS A 96 9.41 5.65 10.57
C CYS A 96 8.97 4.38 11.32
N ILE A 97 7.76 3.89 11.06
CA ILE A 97 7.30 2.59 11.56
C ILE A 97 7.26 1.58 10.42
N GLN A 98 7.20 0.30 10.79
CA GLN A 98 6.90 -0.80 9.89
C GLN A 98 5.56 -1.41 10.27
N VAL A 99 4.70 -1.61 9.27
CA VAL A 99 3.37 -2.18 9.43
C VAL A 99 3.32 -3.51 8.71
N ALA A 100 3.04 -4.58 9.45
CA ALA A 100 2.83 -5.90 8.88
C ALA A 100 1.34 -6.14 8.71
N VAL A 101 0.96 -6.72 7.58
CA VAL A 101 -0.43 -7.02 7.24
C VAL A 101 -0.59 -8.43 6.74
N ARG A 102 -1.77 -9.01 7.01
CA ARG A 102 -2.22 -10.28 6.44
C ARG A 102 -3.27 -10.00 5.37
N PHE A 103 -3.12 -10.59 4.20
CA PHE A 103 -4.11 -10.47 3.13
C PHE A 103 -5.39 -11.23 3.51
N LEU A 104 -6.54 -10.60 3.28
CA LEU A 104 -7.85 -11.20 3.56
C LEU A 104 -8.44 -11.88 2.32
N GLU A 105 -7.99 -11.47 1.14
CA GLU A 105 -8.54 -11.88 -0.15
C GLU A 105 -7.40 -12.10 -1.16
N PRO A 106 -7.60 -12.95 -2.19
CA PRO A 106 -6.70 -13.02 -3.33
C PRO A 106 -6.54 -11.65 -4.01
N PHE A 107 -5.38 -11.44 -4.63
CA PHE A 107 -5.11 -10.22 -5.36
C PHE A 107 -5.96 -10.11 -6.62
N LYS A 108 -6.45 -8.89 -6.87
CA LYS A 108 -6.96 -8.49 -8.18
C LYS A 108 -5.86 -7.75 -8.94
N LEU A 109 -5.46 -8.29 -10.08
CA LEU A 109 -4.53 -7.63 -10.99
C LEU A 109 -5.30 -6.65 -11.87
N LEU A 110 -4.87 -5.39 -11.88
CA LEU A 110 -5.47 -4.32 -12.66
C LEU A 110 -4.43 -3.73 -13.61
N ARG A 111 -4.80 -3.59 -14.89
CA ARG A 111 -4.03 -2.85 -15.90
C ARG A 111 -4.51 -1.40 -15.92
N ARG A 112 -3.61 -0.44 -15.83
CA ARG A 112 -3.92 1.01 -15.86
C ARG A 112 -4.05 1.56 -17.29
N ASN A 113 -4.52 0.75 -18.24
CA ASN A 113 -4.77 1.18 -19.62
C ASN A 113 -6.27 1.36 -19.81
N GLU A 114 -6.86 2.31 -19.10
CA GLU A 114 -8.06 2.99 -19.55
C GLU A 114 -7.73 4.49 -19.55
N PRO A 115 -7.75 5.17 -20.71
CA PRO A 115 -7.84 6.61 -20.68
C PRO A 115 -9.11 6.97 -19.91
N ALA A 116 -9.00 7.90 -18.97
CA ALA A 116 -10.20 8.54 -18.45
C ALA A 116 -10.98 9.04 -19.66
N THR A 117 -12.19 8.51 -19.87
CA THR A 117 -13.14 9.11 -20.79
C THR A 117 -13.33 10.54 -20.30
N VAL A 118 -12.65 11.49 -20.94
CA VAL A 118 -12.88 12.90 -20.74
C VAL A 118 -14.25 13.12 -21.35
N ASP A 119 -15.26 13.19 -20.48
CA ASP A 119 -16.63 13.52 -20.88
C ASP A 119 -16.62 14.77 -21.75
N GLY A 120 -17.34 14.68 -22.86
CA GLY A 120 -17.22 15.55 -24.00
C GLY A 120 -17.39 17.03 -23.66
N LYS A 121 -16.37 17.81 -23.99
CA LYS A 121 -16.55 19.20 -24.42
C LYS A 121 -15.75 19.41 -25.70
N GLN A 122 -16.41 19.16 -26.84
CA GLN A 122 -16.00 19.74 -28.10
C GLN A 122 -16.06 21.26 -27.96
N ARG A 123 -14.89 21.93 -27.98
CA ARG A 123 -14.83 23.35 -28.34
C ARG A 123 -14.67 23.42 -29.85
N ALA A 124 -15.76 23.76 -30.53
CA ALA A 124 -15.71 24.23 -31.90
C ALA A 124 -14.86 25.51 -31.94
N VAL A 125 -13.83 25.51 -32.79
CA VAL A 125 -13.10 26.71 -33.18
C VAL A 125 -13.73 27.16 -34.48
N SER A 126 -14.60 28.16 -34.41
CA SER A 126 -15.06 28.88 -35.60
C SER A 126 -13.89 29.71 -36.15
N ARG A 127 -13.63 29.55 -37.45
CA ARG A 127 -12.85 30.52 -38.23
C ARG A 127 -13.76 31.64 -38.69
#